data_AF-A0A972ZAD1-F1
#
_entry.id   AF-A0A972ZAD1-F1
#
_cell.length_a   1.000
_cell.length_b   1.000
_cell.length_c   1.000
_cell.angle_alpha   90.00
_cell.angle_beta   90.00
_cell.angle_gamma   90.00
#
_symmetry.space_group_name_H-M   'P 1'
#
loop_
_entity.id
_entity.type
_entity.pdbx_description
1 polymer ?
#
loop_
_entity_poly.entity_id
_entity_poly.type
_entity_poly.pdbx_seq_one_letter_code
_entity_poly.pdbx_strand_id
1 'polypeptide(L)'
;STLPTRNALRHSSQGTSPSIRSSIPLNRLWLPIALGLSWPNRVPNAAPACDWSKAATWEFLPLDEEVFPAVRLAREVGELSGTAPAVFNAANEECVAAFLAGNLAFDQIVHTVEQVVAAHVAAAGNGDGTGYVADAQLSVGSVLAAEAWARPAANRMIRGE
;
A
#
# COMPACT_ATOMS: atom_id res chain seq x y z
N SER A 1 -7.14 19.24 -33.59
CA SER A 1 -6.17 20.19 -33.01
C SER A 1 -5.64 19.58 -31.73
N THR A 2 -4.43 19.04 -31.75
CA THR A 2 -3.81 18.34 -30.62
C THR A 2 -3.01 19.33 -29.78
N LEU A 3 -3.43 19.53 -28.53
CA LEU A 3 -2.68 20.35 -27.56
C LEU A 3 -1.41 19.58 -27.12
N PRO A 4 -0.21 20.19 -27.17
CA PRO A 4 1.01 19.54 -26.71
C PRO A 4 1.13 19.59 -25.19
N THR A 5 1.43 18.44 -24.58
CA THR A 5 1.75 18.35 -23.14
C THR A 5 3.04 19.12 -22.85
N ARG A 6 2.95 20.18 -22.02
CA ARG A 6 4.09 21.03 -21.67
C ARG A 6 4.98 20.34 -20.64
N ASN A 7 6.20 19.97 -21.04
CA ASN A 7 7.30 19.75 -20.11
C ASN A 7 8.07 21.07 -19.90
N ALA A 8 8.06 21.57 -18.67
CA ALA A 8 8.91 22.66 -18.17
C ALA A 8 8.97 22.50 -16.63
N LEU A 9 10.06 22.81 -15.91
CA LEU A 9 11.14 23.76 -16.19
C LEU A 9 12.54 23.19 -15.89
N ARG A 10 13.56 23.79 -16.51
CA ARG A 10 14.98 23.59 -16.20
C ARG A 10 15.34 24.24 -14.85
N HIS A 11 16.25 23.60 -14.11
CA HIS A 11 17.37 24.32 -13.50
C HIS A 11 18.69 23.64 -13.86
N SER A 12 19.72 24.46 -14.06
CA SER A 12 21.04 24.03 -14.54
C SER A 12 22.08 24.08 -13.43
N SER A 13 22.70 22.94 -13.12
CA SER A 13 24.02 22.87 -12.52
C SER A 13 24.87 21.89 -13.32
N GLN A 14 26.17 22.16 -13.42
CA GLN A 14 27.10 21.33 -14.18
C GLN A 14 27.51 20.11 -13.32
N GLY A 15 27.27 18.91 -13.85
CA GLY A 15 27.67 17.66 -13.23
C GLY A 15 27.40 16.50 -14.17
N THR A 16 28.45 15.85 -14.68
CA THR A 16 28.35 14.84 -15.74
C THR A 16 27.92 13.49 -15.18
N SER A 17 26.67 13.39 -14.71
CA SER A 17 26.08 12.10 -14.34
C SER A 17 25.84 11.25 -15.59
N PRO A 18 26.38 10.02 -15.69
CA PRO A 18 26.05 9.11 -16.78
C PRO A 18 24.58 8.67 -16.64
N SER A 19 23.69 9.39 -17.32
CA SER A 19 22.27 9.03 -17.44
C SER A 19 22.13 7.96 -18.50
N ILE A 20 22.00 6.69 -18.13
CA ILE A 20 22.28 5.61 -19.08
C ILE A 20 21.07 5.50 -20.09
N ARG A 21 19.79 5.50 -19.65
CA ARG A 21 18.45 5.53 -20.36
C ARG A 21 17.65 4.22 -20.70
N SER A 22 16.61 3.89 -19.91
CA SER A 22 15.96 2.55 -19.78
C SER A 22 14.72 2.21 -20.64
N SER A 23 14.45 0.90 -20.78
CA SER A 23 13.09 0.35 -21.01
C SER A 23 12.90 -1.11 -20.52
N ILE A 24 12.72 -1.29 -19.20
CA ILE A 24 12.05 -2.50 -18.69
C ILE A 24 10.54 -2.34 -18.98
N PRO A 25 9.85 -3.33 -19.58
CA PRO A 25 8.40 -3.27 -19.77
C PRO A 25 7.66 -3.55 -18.44
N LEU A 26 7.71 -2.57 -17.53
CA LEU A 26 7.23 -2.67 -16.15
C LEU A 26 5.70 -2.83 -16.00
N ASN A 27 4.93 -2.70 -17.09
CA ASN A 27 3.46 -2.73 -17.08
C ASN A 27 2.84 -4.10 -17.44
N ARG A 28 3.57 -5.21 -17.28
CA ARG A 28 3.06 -6.57 -17.58
C ARG A 28 3.17 -7.52 -16.39
N LEU A 29 2.02 -7.95 -15.87
CA LEU A 29 1.90 -8.92 -14.77
C LEU A 29 2.37 -10.35 -15.12
N TRP A 30 2.70 -10.63 -16.38
CA TRP A 30 3.13 -11.97 -16.82
C TRP A 30 4.41 -12.43 -16.13
N LEU A 31 5.37 -11.53 -15.87
CA LEU A 31 6.63 -11.87 -15.21
C LEU A 31 6.44 -12.35 -13.76
N PRO A 32 5.75 -11.61 -12.85
CA PRO A 32 5.49 -12.11 -11.50
C PRO A 32 4.60 -13.37 -11.48
N ILE A 33 3.61 -13.49 -12.38
CA ILE A 33 2.77 -14.71 -12.48
C ILE A 33 3.63 -15.92 -12.88
N ALA A 34 4.48 -15.80 -13.91
CA ALA A 34 5.36 -16.87 -14.35
C ALA A 34 6.39 -17.29 -13.28
N LEU A 35 6.87 -16.34 -12.48
CA LEU A 35 7.72 -16.63 -11.32
C LEU A 35 6.95 -17.43 -10.26
N GLY A 36 5.74 -17.01 -9.89
CA GLY A 36 4.90 -17.73 -8.92
C GLY A 36 4.53 -19.15 -9.36
N LEU A 37 4.33 -19.40 -10.66
CA LEU A 37 3.96 -20.72 -11.19
C LEU A 37 5.12 -21.70 -11.33
N SER A 38 6.35 -21.21 -11.58
CA SER A 38 7.48 -22.09 -11.98
C SER A 38 8.67 -22.10 -11.04
N TRP A 39 8.68 -21.28 -9.97
CA TRP A 39 9.79 -21.24 -9.02
C TRP A 39 10.14 -22.64 -8.46
N PRO A 40 11.43 -23.03 -8.38
CA PRO A 40 12.63 -22.22 -8.60
C PRO A 40 13.03 -22.05 -10.09
N ASN A 41 12.38 -22.77 -11.01
CA ASN A 41 12.62 -22.69 -12.45
C ASN A 41 12.10 -21.37 -13.05
N ARG A 42 12.21 -21.22 -14.38
CA ARG A 42 11.67 -20.08 -15.13
C ARG A 42 10.85 -20.57 -16.32
N VAL A 43 9.69 -19.97 -16.53
CA VAL A 43 8.94 -20.12 -17.78
C VAL A 43 9.71 -19.42 -18.91
N PRO A 44 10.09 -20.11 -20.01
CA PRO A 44 10.73 -19.49 -21.15
C PRO A 44 9.86 -18.38 -21.77
N ASN A 45 10.50 -17.28 -22.20
CA ASN A 45 9.85 -16.18 -22.93
C ASN A 45 8.67 -15.48 -22.21
N ALA A 46 8.55 -15.60 -20.87
CA ALA A 46 7.48 -14.96 -20.09
C ALA A 46 7.44 -13.42 -20.19
N ALA A 47 8.58 -12.80 -20.48
CA ALA A 47 8.72 -11.39 -20.82
C ALA A 47 9.94 -11.22 -21.76
N PRO A 48 9.96 -10.18 -22.63
CA PRO A 48 11.17 -9.87 -23.39
C PRO A 48 12.28 -9.39 -22.43
N ALA A 49 13.52 -9.74 -22.76
CA ALA A 49 14.68 -9.31 -21.99
C ALA A 49 14.86 -7.78 -22.04
N CYS A 50 15.44 -7.20 -20.98
CA CYS A 50 15.85 -5.79 -20.99
C CYS A 50 17.00 -5.60 -21.99
N ASP A 51 16.88 -4.61 -22.87
CA ASP A 51 17.94 -4.22 -23.80
C ASP A 51 18.93 -3.28 -23.12
N TRP A 52 20.09 -3.84 -22.77
CA TRP A 52 21.22 -3.13 -22.15
C TRP A 52 22.22 -2.53 -23.17
N SER A 53 21.90 -2.54 -24.47
CA SER A 53 22.57 -1.69 -25.48
C SER A 53 21.92 -0.31 -25.60
N LYS A 54 20.60 -0.26 -25.38
CA LYS A 54 19.92 0.83 -24.66
C LYS A 54 20.20 0.62 -23.17
N ALA A 55 19.47 1.18 -22.20
CA ALA A 55 20.20 1.54 -20.98
C ALA A 55 19.39 1.67 -19.67
N ALA A 56 19.68 2.68 -18.83
CA ALA A 56 19.09 2.89 -17.50
C ALA A 56 19.04 4.39 -17.09
N THR A 57 17.90 5.09 -17.14
CA THR A 57 17.71 6.39 -16.45
C THR A 57 16.69 6.20 -15.36
N TRP A 58 17.13 6.40 -14.14
CA TRP A 58 16.40 6.14 -12.92
C TRP A 58 16.57 7.38 -12.04
N GLU A 59 15.47 7.96 -11.61
CA GLU A 59 15.45 9.10 -10.70
C GLU A 59 14.91 8.58 -9.36
N PHE A 60 15.72 8.71 -8.32
CA PHE A 60 15.36 8.30 -6.97
C PHE A 60 15.04 9.56 -6.18
N LEU A 61 13.80 9.66 -5.73
CA LEU A 61 13.28 10.77 -4.93
C LEU A 61 12.98 10.25 -3.52
N PRO A 62 13.20 11.06 -2.46
CA PRO A 62 12.75 10.70 -1.12
C PRO A 62 11.22 10.59 -1.09
N LEU A 63 10.72 9.73 -0.22
CA LEU A 63 9.29 9.69 0.09
C LEU A 63 8.91 10.90 0.95
N ASP A 64 7.87 11.61 0.54
CA ASP A 64 7.22 12.63 1.34
C ASP A 64 6.12 11.98 2.19
N GLU A 65 6.41 11.72 3.48
CA GLU A 65 5.46 11.10 4.40
C GLU A 65 4.39 12.08 4.92
N GLU A 66 4.53 13.40 4.70
CA GLU A 66 3.48 14.38 4.98
C GLU A 66 2.40 14.35 3.88
N VAL A 67 2.81 14.19 2.62
CA VAL A 67 1.91 14.04 1.46
C VAL A 67 1.35 12.60 1.35
N PHE A 68 2.10 11.59 1.76
CA PHE A 68 1.71 10.17 1.68
C PHE A 68 1.70 9.46 3.05
N PRO A 69 0.89 9.92 4.03
CA PRO A 69 0.89 9.38 5.41
C PRO A 69 0.48 7.90 5.48
N ALA A 70 -0.21 7.37 4.46
CA ALA A 70 -0.55 5.95 4.35
C ALA A 70 0.68 5.02 4.40
N VAL A 71 1.85 5.48 3.92
CA VAL A 71 3.06 4.66 3.92
C VAL A 71 3.66 4.52 5.33
N ARG A 72 3.66 5.61 6.11
CA ARG A 72 4.00 5.59 7.53
C ARG A 72 3.11 4.61 8.28
N LEU A 73 1.79 4.75 8.12
CA LEU A 73 0.80 3.91 8.78
C LEU A 73 0.96 2.43 8.41
N ALA A 74 1.18 2.11 7.12
CA ALA A 74 1.41 0.74 6.68
C ALA A 74 2.70 0.13 7.26
N ARG A 75 3.76 0.94 7.44
CA ARG A 75 5.00 0.52 8.13
C ARG A 75 4.74 0.22 9.61
N GLU A 76 4.10 1.15 10.33
CA GLU A 76 3.76 0.99 11.76
C GLU A 76 2.86 -0.24 12.00
N VAL A 77 1.85 -0.45 11.15
CA VAL A 77 0.99 -1.65 11.18
C VAL A 77 1.78 -2.94 10.91
N GLY A 78 2.74 -2.90 9.99
CA GLY A 78 3.63 -4.03 9.72
C GLY A 78 4.60 -4.33 10.87
N GLU A 79 5.06 -3.31 11.58
CA GLU A 79 5.91 -3.44 12.78
C GLU A 79 5.13 -3.93 14.00
N LEU A 80 3.86 -3.53 14.14
CA LEU A 80 2.94 -4.06 15.16
C LEU A 80 2.65 -5.55 14.95
N SER A 81 2.51 -5.99 13.69
CA SER A 81 2.18 -7.38 13.31
C SER A 81 0.85 -7.88 13.90
N GLY A 82 0.70 -9.19 14.15
CA GLY A 82 -0.48 -9.78 14.76
C GLY A 82 -1.74 -9.58 13.91
N THR A 83 -2.83 -9.15 14.55
CA THR A 83 -4.09 -8.83 13.86
C THR A 83 -4.20 -7.38 13.36
N ALA A 84 -3.22 -6.52 13.60
CA ALA A 84 -3.27 -5.12 13.14
C ALA A 84 -3.33 -4.97 11.60
N PRO A 85 -2.60 -5.75 10.78
CA PRO A 85 -2.71 -5.70 9.31
C PRO A 85 -4.11 -6.06 8.78
N ALA A 86 -4.82 -6.97 9.46
CA ALA A 86 -6.18 -7.36 9.07
C ALA A 86 -7.17 -6.21 9.28
N VAL A 87 -7.06 -5.52 10.42
CA VAL A 87 -7.85 -4.32 10.75
C VAL A 87 -7.55 -3.17 9.79
N PHE A 88 -6.27 -2.91 9.51
CA PHE A 88 -5.84 -1.91 8.55
C PHE A 88 -6.46 -2.14 7.16
N ASN A 89 -6.39 -3.36 6.63
CA ASN A 89 -6.94 -3.68 5.32
C ASN A 89 -8.47 -3.51 5.29
N ALA A 90 -9.17 -4.07 6.28
CA ALA A 90 -10.63 -3.99 6.37
C ALA A 90 -11.13 -2.54 6.51
N ALA A 91 -10.51 -1.74 7.39
CA ALA A 91 -10.85 -0.34 7.55
C ALA A 91 -10.57 0.47 6.27
N ASN A 92 -9.46 0.19 5.57
CA ASN A 92 -9.13 0.84 4.30
C ASN A 92 -10.16 0.51 3.21
N GLU A 93 -10.64 -0.73 3.12
CA GLU A 93 -11.70 -1.10 2.18
C GLU A 93 -12.99 -0.30 2.41
N GLU A 94 -13.46 -0.20 3.67
CA GLU A 94 -14.65 0.59 4.00
C GLU A 94 -14.45 2.09 3.73
N CYS A 95 -13.28 2.65 4.05
CA CYS A 95 -12.97 4.06 3.82
C CYS A 95 -12.88 4.39 2.32
N VAL A 96 -12.26 3.52 1.52
CA VAL A 96 -12.20 3.68 0.05
C VAL A 96 -13.58 3.52 -0.56
N ALA A 97 -14.40 2.57 -0.09
CA ALA A 97 -15.79 2.44 -0.54
C ALA A 97 -16.63 3.68 -0.22
N ALA A 98 -16.49 4.24 0.99
CA ALA A 98 -17.16 5.48 1.39
C ALA A 98 -16.70 6.69 0.58
N PHE A 99 -15.39 6.82 0.30
CA PHE A 99 -14.84 7.85 -0.58
C PHE A 99 -15.40 7.75 -2.02
N LEU A 100 -15.40 6.54 -2.59
CA LEU A 100 -15.97 6.29 -3.93
C LEU A 100 -17.49 6.56 -4.00
N ALA A 101 -18.20 6.41 -2.87
CA ALA A 101 -19.61 6.78 -2.73
C ALA A 101 -19.85 8.28 -2.44
N GLY A 102 -18.80 9.08 -2.24
CA GLY A 102 -18.90 10.51 -1.91
C GLY A 102 -19.22 10.81 -0.44
N ASN A 103 -19.11 9.81 0.46
CA ASN A 103 -19.46 9.92 1.88
C ASN A 103 -18.26 10.20 2.80
N LEU A 104 -17.03 10.22 2.26
CA LEU A 104 -15.79 10.46 2.99
C LEU A 104 -14.83 11.27 2.10
N ALA A 105 -14.08 12.22 2.65
CA ALA A 105 -13.05 12.94 1.89
C ALA A 105 -11.75 12.13 1.78
N PHE A 106 -10.94 12.39 0.75
CA PHE A 106 -9.74 11.58 0.46
C PHE A 106 -8.69 11.64 1.57
N ASP A 107 -8.48 12.83 2.14
CA ASP A 107 -7.58 13.10 3.27
C ASP A 107 -8.04 12.43 4.58
N GLN A 108 -9.33 12.16 4.73
CA GLN A 108 -9.88 11.46 5.89
C GLN A 108 -9.62 9.95 5.86
N ILE A 109 -9.38 9.33 4.69
CA ILE A 109 -9.20 7.86 4.57
C ILE A 109 -8.11 7.37 5.53
N VAL A 110 -6.90 7.95 5.45
CA VAL A 110 -5.76 7.50 6.27
C VAL A 110 -6.02 7.76 7.75
N HIS A 111 -6.63 8.91 8.08
CA HIS A 111 -6.93 9.28 9.46
C HIS A 111 -7.95 8.32 10.11
N THR A 112 -9.02 7.95 9.40
CA THR A 112 -9.99 6.98 9.89
C THR A 112 -9.35 5.59 10.06
N VAL A 113 -8.54 5.12 9.10
CA VAL A 113 -7.84 3.82 9.23
C VAL A 113 -6.89 3.81 10.43
N GLU A 114 -6.14 4.90 10.66
CA GLU A 114 -5.27 5.06 11.83
C GLU A 114 -6.05 4.98 13.15
N GLN A 115 -7.20 5.66 13.24
CA GLN A 115 -8.07 5.59 14.43
C GLN A 115 -8.61 4.18 14.68
N VAL A 116 -9.07 3.45 13.65
CA VAL A 116 -9.59 2.08 13.81
C VAL A 116 -8.49 1.13 14.27
N VAL A 117 -7.29 1.22 13.69
CA VAL A 117 -6.11 0.44 14.11
C VAL A 117 -5.72 0.76 15.57
N ALA A 118 -5.66 2.04 15.94
CA ALA A 118 -5.33 2.46 17.30
C ALA A 118 -6.34 1.93 18.33
N ALA A 119 -7.64 1.97 18.01
CA ALA A 119 -8.70 1.42 18.86
C ALA A 119 -8.57 -0.11 19.05
N HIS A 120 -8.20 -0.85 18.00
CA HIS A 120 -7.97 -2.30 18.07
C HIS A 120 -6.78 -2.66 18.96
N VAL A 121 -5.67 -1.94 18.80
CA VAL A 121 -4.45 -2.13 19.61
C VAL A 121 -4.69 -1.77 21.08
N ALA A 122 -5.44 -0.69 21.34
CA ALA A 122 -5.83 -0.31 22.70
C ALA A 122 -6.77 -1.32 23.38
N ALA A 123 -7.51 -2.13 22.62
CA ALA A 123 -8.40 -3.18 23.11
C ALA A 123 -7.68 -4.51 23.49
N ALA A 124 -6.35 -4.55 23.45
CA ALA A 124 -5.57 -5.73 23.80
C ALA A 124 -5.90 -6.24 25.22
N GLY A 125 -6.36 -7.50 25.31
CA GLY A 125 -6.66 -8.15 26.60
C GLY A 125 -8.07 -7.91 27.17
N ASN A 126 -8.98 -7.26 26.43
CA ASN A 126 -10.36 -6.97 26.88
C ASN A 126 -11.23 -8.22 27.22
N GLY A 127 -10.80 -9.42 26.85
CA GLY A 127 -11.50 -10.68 27.17
C GLY A 127 -12.74 -10.98 26.31
N ASP A 128 -13.19 -10.03 25.49
CA ASP A 128 -14.31 -10.19 24.54
C ASP A 128 -13.94 -10.92 23.23
N GLY A 129 -12.64 -11.17 23.01
CA GLY A 129 -12.11 -11.83 21.81
C GLY A 129 -12.00 -10.93 20.57
N THR A 130 -12.29 -9.63 20.69
CA THR A 130 -12.24 -8.66 19.57
C THR A 130 -10.99 -7.79 19.55
N GLY A 131 -10.31 -7.66 20.69
CA GLY A 131 -9.07 -6.87 20.80
C GLY A 131 -7.85 -7.46 20.08
N TYR A 132 -6.77 -6.69 20.05
CA TYR A 132 -5.51 -7.08 19.41
C TYR A 132 -4.94 -8.43 19.90
N VAL A 133 -4.50 -9.24 18.94
CA VAL A 133 -3.88 -10.56 19.15
C VAL A 133 -2.50 -10.55 18.49
N ALA A 134 -1.46 -10.76 19.29
CA ALA A 134 -0.08 -10.79 18.84
C ALA A 134 0.29 -12.12 18.15
N ASP A 135 1.39 -12.12 17.38
CA ASP A 135 1.87 -13.25 16.56
C ASP A 135 1.93 -14.60 17.29
N ALA A 136 2.35 -14.61 18.56
CA ALA A 136 2.45 -15.82 19.37
C ALA A 136 1.10 -16.53 19.63
N GLN A 137 -0.02 -15.84 19.40
CA GLN A 137 -1.39 -16.33 19.57
C GLN A 137 -2.22 -16.19 18.28
N LEU A 138 -1.58 -15.84 17.16
CA LEU A 138 -2.26 -15.56 15.91
C LEU A 138 -2.84 -16.83 15.28
N SER A 139 -4.07 -16.72 14.77
CA SER A 139 -4.78 -17.80 14.10
C SER A 139 -5.66 -17.24 12.99
N VAL A 140 -6.07 -18.08 12.04
CA VAL A 140 -7.06 -17.69 11.02
C VAL A 140 -8.35 -17.16 11.68
N GLY A 141 -8.76 -17.76 12.81
CA GLY A 141 -9.93 -17.32 13.57
C GLY A 141 -9.79 -15.90 14.14
N SER A 142 -8.65 -15.55 14.72
CA SER A 142 -8.42 -14.20 15.26
C SER A 142 -8.22 -13.15 14.16
N VAL A 143 -7.62 -13.52 13.02
CA VAL A 143 -7.54 -12.65 11.83
C VAL A 143 -8.94 -12.33 11.29
N LEU A 144 -9.79 -13.35 11.12
CA LEU A 144 -11.17 -13.15 10.64
C LEU A 144 -12.04 -12.39 11.66
N ALA A 145 -11.86 -12.62 12.96
CA ALA A 145 -12.58 -11.86 13.99
C ALA A 145 -12.20 -10.37 13.99
N ALA A 146 -10.91 -10.05 13.84
CA ALA A 146 -10.43 -8.67 13.77
C ALA A 146 -10.90 -7.96 12.48
N GLU A 147 -10.86 -8.66 11.34
CA GLU A 147 -11.42 -8.19 10.06
C GLU A 147 -12.92 -7.86 10.16
N ALA A 148 -13.70 -8.79 10.72
CA ALA A 148 -15.15 -8.62 10.89
C ALA A 148 -15.52 -7.54 11.92
N TRP A 149 -14.68 -7.30 12.93
CA TRP A 149 -14.82 -6.19 13.89
C TRP A 149 -14.48 -4.83 13.26
N ALA A 150 -13.46 -4.78 12.41
CA ALA A 150 -12.95 -3.54 11.83
C ALA A 150 -13.94 -2.86 10.89
N ARG A 151 -14.72 -3.62 10.11
CA ARG A 151 -15.71 -3.06 9.18
C ARG A 151 -16.79 -2.18 9.87
N PRO A 152 -17.54 -2.67 10.88
CA PRO A 152 -18.48 -1.82 11.60
C PRO A 152 -17.80 -0.75 12.45
N ALA A 153 -16.55 -0.93 12.89
CA ALA A 153 -15.79 0.11 13.58
C ALA A 153 -15.46 1.29 12.65
N ALA A 154 -14.93 1.03 11.45
CA ALA A 154 -14.69 2.03 10.43
C ALA A 154 -15.98 2.75 10.02
N ASN A 155 -17.08 2.00 9.81
CA ASN A 155 -18.37 2.59 9.46
C ASN A 155 -18.95 3.55 10.52
N ARG A 156 -18.69 3.32 11.81
CA ARG A 156 -19.07 4.29 12.87
C ARG A 156 -18.25 5.57 12.76
N MET A 157 -16.93 5.46 12.65
CA MET A 157 -16.04 6.62 12.50
C MET A 157 -16.34 7.45 11.24
N ILE A 158 -16.65 6.80 10.11
CA ILE A 158 -17.07 7.46 8.86
C ILE A 158 -18.36 8.29 9.05
N ARG A 159 -19.25 7.87 9.96
CA ARG A 159 -20.51 8.57 10.27
C ARG A 159 -20.36 9.59 11.42
N GLY A 160 -19.25 9.59 12.13
CA GLY A 160 -19.04 10.38 13.35
C GLY A 160 -19.77 9.84 14.59
N GLU A 161 -19.98 8.52 14.66
CA GLU A 161 -20.59 7.77 15.78
C GLU A 161 -19.55 7.27 16.82
#